data_AF-A0A419GXK1-F1
#
_entry.id   AF-A0A419GXK1-F1
#
_cell.length_a   1.000
_cell.length_b   1.000
_cell.length_c   1.000
_cell.angle_alpha   90.00
_cell.angle_beta   90.00
_cell.angle_gamma   90.00
#
_symmetry.space_group_name_H-M   'P 1'
#
loop_
_entity.id
_entity.type
_entity.pdbx_description
1 polymer ?
#
loop_
_entity_poly.entity_id
_entity_poly.type
_entity_poly.pdbx_seq_one_letter_code
_entity_poly.pdbx_strand_id
1 'polypeptide(L)'
;MRSMIFPVVIVFLLQLTALDAFAWSEGTPVTPYGDFCPQCGKYGTCNTIMTNYDAEKALKDYYDRKELEVEIQDAGERFIKARIHDAQGIVDIIIFDRRTGRIRSIY
;
A
#
# COMPACT_ATOMS: atom_id res chain seq x y z
N MET A 1 9.63 -23.45 -51.45
CA MET A 1 9.36 -22.19 -50.71
C MET A 1 8.55 -22.43 -49.42
N ARG A 2 8.75 -23.55 -48.71
CA ARG A 2 7.92 -23.95 -47.54
C ARG A 2 8.72 -23.98 -46.22
N SER A 3 10.04 -23.92 -46.31
CA SER A 3 11.01 -24.01 -45.20
C SER A 3 11.46 -22.65 -44.64
N MET A 4 11.11 -21.54 -45.30
CA MET A 4 11.44 -20.18 -44.84
C MET A 4 10.43 -19.58 -43.86
N ILE A 5 9.30 -20.26 -43.63
CA ILE A 5 8.22 -19.79 -42.74
C ILE A 5 8.56 -20.10 -41.28
N PHE A 6 9.23 -21.23 -41.03
CA PHE A 6 9.61 -21.68 -39.68
C PHE A 6 10.49 -20.70 -38.88
N PRO A 7 11.58 -20.14 -39.43
CA PRO A 7 12.43 -19.21 -38.66
C PRO A 7 11.70 -17.89 -38.36
N VAL A 8 10.79 -17.45 -39.23
CA VAL A 8 10.00 -16.22 -39.03
C VAL A 8 9.02 -16.38 -37.86
N VAL A 9 8.36 -17.53 -37.78
CA VAL A 9 7.43 -17.84 -36.67
C VAL A 9 8.17 -17.92 -35.33
N ILE A 10 9.39 -18.49 -35.31
CA ILE A 10 10.21 -18.59 -34.10
C ILE A 10 10.69 -17.22 -33.64
N VAL A 11 11.15 -16.36 -34.55
CA VAL A 11 11.55 -14.99 -34.22
C VAL A 11 10.37 -14.18 -33.69
N PHE A 12 9.17 -14.36 -34.26
CA PHE A 12 7.96 -13.69 -33.78
C PHE A 12 7.52 -14.18 -32.39
N LEU A 13 7.66 -15.47 -32.09
CA LEU A 13 7.38 -16.04 -30.76
C LEU A 13 8.39 -15.58 -29.69
N LEU A 14 9.65 -15.36 -30.06
CA LEU A 14 10.69 -14.83 -29.17
C LEU A 14 10.46 -13.37 -28.77
N GLN A 15 9.66 -12.60 -29.52
CA GLN A 15 9.30 -11.23 -29.14
C GLN A 15 8.13 -11.17 -28.13
N LEU A 16 7.38 -12.26 -27.96
CA LEU A 16 6.27 -12.31 -27.00
C LEU A 16 6.73 -12.55 -25.56
N THR A 17 7.96 -13.03 -25.34
CA THR A 17 8.53 -13.22 -23.99
C THR A 17 9.17 -11.96 -23.42
N ALA A 18 9.20 -10.85 -24.18
CA ALA A 18 9.71 -9.55 -23.74
C ALA A 18 8.63 -8.60 -23.21
N LEU A 19 7.40 -9.10 -23.02
CA LEU A 19 6.40 -8.41 -22.22
C LEU A 19 6.83 -8.52 -20.76
N ASP A 20 7.68 -7.59 -20.34
CA ASP A 20 8.00 -7.37 -18.93
C ASP A 20 6.68 -7.23 -18.17
N ALA A 21 6.37 -8.24 -17.34
CA ALA A 21 5.30 -8.16 -16.38
C ALA A 21 5.77 -7.19 -15.28
N PHE A 22 5.49 -5.90 -15.47
CA PHE A 22 5.74 -4.86 -14.47
C PHE A 22 4.82 -5.10 -13.27
N ALA A 23 5.26 -5.93 -12.34
CA ALA A 23 4.79 -5.89 -10.98
C ALA A 23 5.72 -4.94 -10.22
N TRP A 24 5.29 -3.68 -10.09
CA TRP A 24 5.48 -2.75 -8.96
C TRP A 24 5.23 -1.32 -9.45
N SER A 25 4.53 -0.52 -8.63
CA SER A 25 4.32 0.90 -8.89
C SER A 25 5.69 1.61 -8.92
N GLU A 26 5.87 2.54 -9.86
CA GLU A 26 7.14 3.26 -10.10
C GLU A 26 7.57 4.23 -8.96
N GLY A 27 7.08 4.04 -7.73
CA GLY A 27 7.41 4.88 -6.59
C GLY A 27 7.68 4.07 -5.34
N THR A 28 8.53 4.58 -4.45
CA THR A 28 8.57 4.11 -3.06
C THR A 28 7.16 4.26 -2.48
N PRO A 29 6.51 3.17 -2.01
CA PRO A 29 5.15 3.27 -1.50
C PRO A 29 5.15 4.22 -0.29
N VAL A 30 4.22 5.18 -0.28
CA VAL A 30 4.07 6.15 0.81
C VAL A 30 3.86 5.44 2.16
N THR A 31 3.27 4.25 2.10
CA THR A 31 3.11 3.31 3.21
C THR A 31 3.99 2.08 2.96
N PRO A 32 5.14 1.93 3.66
CA PRO A 32 5.92 0.70 3.57
C PRO A 32 5.06 -0.51 3.98
N TYR A 33 5.18 -1.60 3.23
CA TYR A 33 4.36 -2.79 3.48
C TYR A 33 4.60 -3.33 4.89
N GLY A 34 3.54 -3.41 5.69
CA GLY A 34 3.58 -3.97 7.04
C GLY A 34 4.16 -3.02 8.10
N ASP A 35 4.27 -1.73 7.79
CA ASP A 35 4.66 -0.71 8.77
C ASP A 35 3.65 -0.60 9.92
N PHE A 36 4.05 0.03 11.02
CA PHE A 36 3.26 0.11 12.23
C PHE A 36 3.32 1.51 12.86
N CYS A 37 2.23 1.87 13.54
CA CYS A 37 2.18 3.10 14.31
C CYS A 37 3.19 3.01 15.48
N PRO A 38 4.08 4.01 15.63
CA PRO A 38 5.07 4.04 16.71
C PRO A 38 4.47 4.22 18.11
N GLN A 39 3.18 4.59 18.21
CA GLN A 39 2.47 4.64 19.49
C GLN A 39 2.17 3.24 20.07
N CYS A 40 2.30 2.18 19.25
CA CYS A 40 2.27 0.80 19.73
C CYS A 40 3.69 0.29 20.01
N GLY A 41 3.80 -0.77 20.83
CA GLY A 41 5.08 -1.32 21.23
C GLY A 41 5.94 -1.76 20.06
N LYS A 42 7.22 -2.07 20.34
CA LYS A 42 8.18 -2.59 19.36
C LYS A 42 7.49 -3.73 18.57
N TYR A 43 7.37 -3.59 17.26
CA TYR A 43 6.69 -4.53 16.32
C TYR A 43 5.17 -4.37 16.12
N GLY A 44 4.55 -3.26 16.51
CA GLY A 44 3.10 -3.08 16.32
C GLY A 44 2.32 -4.05 17.21
N THR A 45 2.57 -3.97 18.51
CA THR A 45 1.75 -4.66 19.52
C THR A 45 1.24 -3.61 20.48
N CYS A 46 -0.04 -3.28 20.37
CA CYS A 46 -0.69 -2.37 21.31
C CYS A 46 -1.18 -3.21 22.50
N ASN A 47 -1.01 -2.74 23.72
CA ASN A 47 -1.44 -3.48 24.92
C ASN A 47 -2.97 -3.63 24.99
N THR A 48 -3.69 -2.69 24.39
CA THR A 48 -5.14 -2.63 24.28
C THR A 48 -5.53 -2.24 22.85
N ILE A 49 -6.76 -2.56 22.44
CA ILE A 49 -7.31 -2.06 21.19
C ILE A 49 -7.45 -0.54 21.32
N MET A 50 -6.84 0.22 20.42
CA MET A 50 -6.94 1.68 20.39
C MET A 50 -8.40 2.10 20.25
N THR A 51 -8.80 3.20 20.89
CA THR A 51 -10.10 3.84 20.59
C THR A 51 -10.10 4.38 19.16
N ASN A 52 -11.28 4.70 18.60
CA ASN A 52 -11.34 5.35 17.29
C ASN A 52 -10.56 6.67 17.27
N TYR A 53 -10.67 7.45 18.35
CA TYR A 53 -9.94 8.71 18.51
C TYR A 53 -8.42 8.49 18.53
N ASP A 54 -7.93 7.56 19.35
CA ASP A 54 -6.49 7.29 19.44
C ASP A 54 -5.94 6.75 18.12
N ALA A 55 -6.72 5.91 17.44
CA ALA A 55 -6.35 5.34 16.15
C ALA A 55 -6.29 6.39 15.02
N GLU A 56 -7.26 7.31 15.00
CA GLU A 56 -7.24 8.44 14.08
C GLU A 56 -6.04 9.36 14.35
N LYS A 57 -5.80 9.70 15.62
CA LYS A 57 -4.64 10.49 16.04
C LYS A 57 -3.33 9.80 15.65
N ALA A 58 -3.23 8.50 15.91
CA ALA A 58 -2.08 7.67 15.55
C ALA A 58 -1.77 7.68 14.05
N LEU A 59 -2.79 7.61 13.20
CA LEU A 59 -2.64 7.70 11.75
C LEU A 59 -2.20 9.10 11.32
N LYS A 60 -2.86 10.15 11.84
CA LYS A 60 -2.50 11.54 11.54
C LYS A 60 -1.05 11.83 11.91
N ASP A 61 -0.65 11.51 13.14
CA ASP A 61 0.73 11.70 13.61
C ASP A 61 1.76 10.91 12.76
N TYR A 62 1.38 9.74 12.24
CA TYR A 62 2.27 8.92 11.43
C TYR A 62 2.50 9.52 10.03
N TYR A 63 1.44 9.98 9.35
CA TYR A 63 1.49 10.52 7.99
C TYR A 63 1.88 12.00 7.92
N ASP A 64 1.62 12.78 8.97
CA ASP A 64 2.01 14.20 9.06
C ASP A 64 3.53 14.38 8.92
N ARG A 65 4.32 13.47 9.49
CA ARG A 65 5.79 13.43 9.34
C ARG A 65 6.27 13.17 7.91
N LYS A 66 5.37 12.77 7.01
CA LYS A 66 5.61 12.52 5.59
C LYS A 66 4.97 13.60 4.71
N GLU A 67 4.41 14.65 5.31
CA GLU A 67 3.67 15.71 4.63
C GLU A 67 2.43 15.16 3.90
N LEU A 68 1.78 14.15 4.49
CA LEU A 68 0.59 13.50 3.96
C LEU A 68 -0.60 13.66 4.91
N GLU A 69 -1.79 13.86 4.34
CA GLU A 69 -3.04 13.98 5.08
C GLU A 69 -3.81 12.65 5.13
N VAL A 70 -4.62 12.47 6.19
CA VAL A 70 -5.40 11.26 6.43
C VAL A 70 -6.89 11.60 6.47
N GLU A 71 -7.66 11.00 5.56
CA GLU A 71 -9.13 11.04 5.55
C GLU A 71 -9.69 9.68 5.99
N ILE A 72 -10.43 9.65 7.10
CA ILE A 72 -11.07 8.41 7.58
C ILE A 72 -12.33 8.12 6.77
N GLN A 73 -12.36 7.00 6.04
CA GLN A 73 -13.53 6.56 5.29
C GLN A 73 -14.49 5.71 6.13
N ASP A 74 -13.93 4.82 6.96
CA ASP A 74 -14.72 3.91 7.79
C ASP A 74 -13.95 3.57 9.07
N ALA A 75 -14.65 3.51 10.20
CA ALA A 75 -14.09 3.26 11.52
C ALA A 75 -14.84 2.13 12.22
N GLY A 76 -14.55 0.90 11.79
CA GLY A 76 -15.09 -0.32 12.40
C GLY A 76 -14.46 -0.62 13.77
N GLU A 77 -14.95 -1.69 14.43
CA GLU A 77 -14.50 -2.08 15.78
C GLU A 77 -13.00 -2.40 15.88
N ARG A 78 -12.42 -2.99 14.83
CA ARG A 78 -11.00 -3.35 14.80
C ARG A 78 -10.21 -2.63 13.72
N PHE A 79 -10.82 -2.41 12.57
CA PHE A 79 -10.14 -1.88 11.40
C PHE A 79 -10.65 -0.50 11.07
N ILE A 80 -9.73 0.39 10.72
CA ILE A 80 -10.03 1.71 10.16
C ILE A 80 -9.57 1.72 8.71
N LYS A 81 -10.44 2.15 7.80
CA LYS A 81 -10.10 2.41 6.40
C LYS A 81 -9.88 3.90 6.21
N ALA A 82 -8.76 4.28 5.63
CA ALA A 82 -8.44 5.69 5.38
C ALA A 82 -7.89 5.91 3.97
N ARG A 83 -8.11 7.10 3.43
CA ARG A 83 -7.39 7.61 2.24
C ARG A 83 -6.23 8.46 2.71
N ILE A 84 -5.12 8.32 2.02
CA ILE A 84 -3.92 9.12 2.24
C ILE A 84 -3.79 10.08 1.06
N HIS A 85 -3.58 11.36 1.38
CA HIS A 85 -3.52 12.42 0.39
C HIS A 85 -2.18 13.13 0.42
N ASP A 86 -1.70 13.50 -0.76
CA ASP A 86 -0.70 14.55 -0.94
C ASP A 86 -1.37 15.83 -1.46
N ALA A 87 -0.57 16.83 -1.84
CA ALA A 87 -1.08 18.09 -2.39
C ALA A 87 -1.78 17.94 -3.76
N GLN A 88 -1.59 16.81 -4.44
CA GLN A 88 -2.07 16.52 -5.80
C GLN A 88 -3.31 15.62 -5.80
N GLY A 89 -3.54 14.84 -4.74
CA GLY A 89 -4.72 13.99 -4.60
C GLY A 89 -4.51 12.79 -3.69
N ILE A 90 -5.28 11.71 -3.94
CA ILE A 90 -5.18 10.46 -3.18
C ILE A 90 -3.98 9.66 -3.69
N VAL A 91 -3.07 9.30 -2.78
CA VAL A 91 -1.86 8.54 -3.08
C VAL A 91 -1.91 7.09 -2.59
N ASP A 92 -2.79 6.78 -1.62
CA ASP A 92 -2.94 5.43 -1.08
C ASP A 92 -4.31 5.27 -0.40
N ILE A 93 -4.75 4.03 -0.26
CA ILE A 93 -5.86 3.65 0.60
C ILE A 93 -5.35 2.57 1.53
N ILE A 94 -5.49 2.81 2.83
CA ILE A 94 -4.94 1.93 3.85
C ILE A 94 -6.02 1.31 4.73
N ILE A 95 -5.67 0.18 5.32
CA ILE A 95 -6.34 -0.40 6.49
C ILE A 95 -5.39 -0.34 7.68
N PHE A 96 -5.90 0.18 8.79
CA PHE A 96 -5.22 0.22 10.08
C PHE A 96 -5.86 -0.77 11.06
N ASP A 97 -5.08 -1.70 11.60
CA ASP A 97 -5.52 -2.64 12.64
C ASP A 97 -5.35 -2.00 14.02
N ARG A 98 -6.43 -1.54 14.64
CA ARG A 98 -6.44 -0.89 15.97
C ARG A 98 -5.91 -1.78 17.09
N ARG A 99 -5.88 -3.10 16.90
CA ARG A 99 -5.36 -4.06 17.89
C ARG A 99 -3.84 -4.16 17.86
N THR A 100 -3.25 -4.03 16.68
CA THR A 100 -1.80 -4.20 16.48
C THR A 100 -1.11 -2.91 16.04
N GLY A 101 -1.84 -1.85 15.72
CA GLY A 101 -1.28 -0.64 15.14
C GLY A 101 -0.62 -0.87 13.78
N ARG A 102 -0.97 -1.95 13.06
CA ARG A 102 -0.37 -2.25 11.75
C ARG A 102 -1.09 -1.47 10.67
N ILE A 103 -0.33 -0.91 9.74
CA ILE A 103 -0.82 -0.15 8.60
C ILE A 103 -0.55 -0.99 7.34
N ARG A 104 -1.56 -1.13 6.48
CA ARG A 104 -1.46 -1.86 5.21
C ARG A 104 -2.11 -1.07 4.10
N SER A 105 -1.35 -0.78 3.05
CA SER A 105 -1.94 -0.37 1.77
C SER A 105 -2.78 -1.50 1.20
N ILE A 106 -3.91 -1.14 0.60
CA ILE A 106 -4.85 -2.06 -0.06
C ILE A 106 -5.13 -1.70 -1.52
N TYR A 107 -4.45 -0.68 -2.07
CA TYR A 107 -4.55 -0.26 -3.47
C TYR A 107 -3.22 0.32 -3.99
#